data_AF-A0AAW6XWU8-F1
#
_entry.id   AF-A0AAW6XWU8-F1
#
_cell.length_a   1.000
_cell.length_b   1.000
_cell.length_c   1.000
_cell.angle_alpha   90.00
_cell.angle_beta   90.00
_cell.angle_gamma   90.00
#
_symmetry.space_group_name_H-M   'P 1'
#
loop_
_entity.id
_entity.type
_entity.pdbx_description
1 polymer ?
#
loop_
_entity_poly.entity_id
_entity_poly.type
_entity_poly.pdbx_seq_one_letter_code
_entity_poly.pdbx_strand_id
1 'polypeptide(L)'
;MKLNKIILSTAALTALFLGYNSVTADTYNNYQPHRSNNMDLTEEYNYNNQIELQERIKNLNIPFKEKLALLRKVKSRQDSYVLDTLRKEVENKNSEYSELEQEYQRISALINAKFPQGKSSLAEKLHKELIWDLDGVKYDEGISKRTALKKLEGKLNEYTKKYSYLF
;
A
#
# COMPACT_ATOMS: atom_id res chain seq x y z
N MET A 1 35.00 40.32 -25.53
CA MET A 1 35.42 40.62 -24.14
C MET A 1 34.24 41.22 -23.39
N LYS A 2 33.92 40.66 -22.22
CA LYS A 2 33.04 41.16 -21.15
C LYS A 2 31.52 41.24 -21.41
N LEU A 3 30.86 40.10 -21.16
CA LEU A 3 29.57 40.04 -20.47
C LEU A 3 29.71 40.63 -19.05
N ASN A 4 28.81 41.53 -18.66
CA ASN A 4 28.46 41.80 -17.26
C ASN A 4 27.04 42.40 -17.22
N LYS A 5 26.06 41.57 -16.86
CA LYS A 5 25.27 41.64 -15.62
C LYS A 5 24.42 42.91 -15.49
N ILE A 6 23.10 42.76 -15.72
CA ILE A 6 22.03 42.94 -14.72
C ILE A 6 20.78 42.28 -15.34
N ILE A 7 20.51 41.03 -14.94
CA ILE A 7 19.16 40.46 -14.98
C ILE A 7 18.96 39.88 -13.57
N LEU A 8 18.69 40.77 -12.63
CA LEU A 8 18.14 40.41 -11.33
C LEU A 8 16.75 41.04 -11.26
N SER A 9 15.71 40.19 -11.15
CA SER A 9 14.56 40.37 -10.23
C SER A 9 13.21 39.85 -10.74
N THR A 10 13.08 39.21 -11.90
CA THR A 10 11.80 38.57 -12.28
C THR A 10 11.59 37.18 -11.69
N ALA A 11 12.61 36.56 -11.09
CA ALA A 11 12.49 35.29 -10.36
C ALA A 11 12.08 35.46 -8.88
N ALA A 12 12.05 36.69 -8.36
CA ALA A 12 11.63 36.97 -6.98
C ALA A 12 10.11 37.19 -6.84
N LEU A 13 9.40 37.47 -7.93
CA LEU A 13 7.96 37.73 -7.88
C LEU A 13 7.10 36.45 -7.95
N THR A 14 7.62 35.38 -8.56
CA THR A 14 6.95 34.07 -8.57
C THR A 14 7.12 33.29 -7.27
N ALA A 15 8.12 33.62 -6.45
CA ALA A 15 8.25 33.08 -5.09
C ALA A 15 7.20 33.62 -4.12
N LEU A 16 6.59 34.78 -4.39
CA LEU A 16 5.54 35.38 -3.57
C LEU A 16 4.13 34.84 -3.87
N PHE A 17 3.92 34.15 -5.00
CA PHE A 17 2.62 33.53 -5.33
C PHE A 17 2.54 32.04 -5.02
N LEU A 18 3.66 31.36 -4.72
CA LEU A 18 3.65 29.98 -4.21
C LEU A 18 3.53 29.91 -2.68
N GLY A 19 3.55 31.06 -1.99
CA GLY A 19 3.31 31.20 -0.56
C GLY A 19 1.84 31.25 -0.14
N TYR A 20 0.90 31.04 -1.07
CA TYR A 20 -0.54 30.97 -0.79
C TYR A 20 -1.10 29.57 -1.09
N ASN A 21 -0.36 28.52 -0.76
CA ASN A 21 -1.01 27.26 -0.46
C ASN A 21 -1.64 27.41 0.91
N SER A 22 -2.95 27.68 0.87
CA SER A 22 -3.90 27.46 1.94
C SER A 22 -3.35 26.48 2.99
N VAL A 23 -2.90 27.03 4.12
CA VAL A 23 -2.91 26.31 5.38
C VAL A 23 -4.40 26.07 5.66
N THR A 24 -4.95 25.07 5.00
CA THR A 24 -6.26 24.51 5.30
C THR A 24 -6.24 24.20 6.79
N ALA A 25 -7.29 24.59 7.51
CA ALA A 25 -7.44 24.35 8.95
C ALA A 25 -7.15 22.89 9.40
N ASP A 26 -7.06 21.95 8.46
CA ASP A 26 -6.60 20.58 8.64
C ASP A 26 -5.15 20.39 9.14
N THR A 27 -4.21 21.32 8.90
CA THR A 27 -2.82 21.19 9.38
C THR A 27 -2.66 21.59 10.85
N TYR A 28 -3.56 22.40 11.39
CA TYR A 28 -3.52 22.84 12.80
C TYR A 28 -4.14 21.85 13.79
N ASN A 29 -4.82 20.81 13.30
CA ASN A 29 -5.49 19.81 14.16
C ASN A 29 -4.68 18.52 14.37
N ASN A 30 -3.54 18.34 13.70
CA ASN A 30 -2.82 17.06 13.74
C ASN A 30 -1.74 16.98 14.83
N TYR A 31 -1.38 18.08 15.49
CA TYR A 31 -0.51 18.07 16.66
C TYR A 31 -0.93 19.23 17.58
N GLN A 32 -1.90 18.98 18.46
CA GLN A 32 -2.10 19.83 19.64
C GLN A 32 -1.43 19.16 20.84
N PRO A 33 -0.14 19.44 21.13
CA PRO A 33 0.55 18.91 22.30
C PRO A 33 -0.05 19.38 23.64
N HIS A 34 -1.05 20.26 23.62
CA HIS A 34 -1.70 20.82 24.81
C HIS A 34 -3.15 20.34 25.02
N ARG A 35 -3.67 19.45 24.18
CA ARG A 35 -5.07 18.98 24.31
C ARG A 35 -5.28 18.10 25.56
N SER A 36 -4.27 17.35 26.00
CA SER A 36 -4.41 16.42 27.13
C SER A 36 -4.57 17.12 28.49
N ASN A 37 -4.10 18.37 28.65
CA ASN A 37 -4.12 19.03 29.96
C ASN A 37 -5.53 19.37 30.47
N ASN A 38 -6.55 19.34 29.60
CA ASN A 38 -7.95 19.65 29.93
C ASN A 38 -8.95 18.58 29.44
N MET A 39 -8.50 17.37 29.08
CA MET A 39 -9.37 16.28 28.62
C MET A 39 -9.92 15.49 29.81
N ASP A 40 -11.17 15.05 29.72
CA ASP A 40 -11.68 14.01 30.62
C ASP A 40 -10.97 12.67 30.32
N LEU A 41 -10.91 11.77 31.30
CA LEU A 41 -10.30 10.43 31.17
C LEU A 41 -10.84 9.67 29.96
N THR A 42 -12.12 9.84 29.63
CA THR A 42 -12.76 9.22 28.47
C THR A 42 -12.23 9.79 27.15
N GLU A 43 -12.04 11.11 27.09
CA GLU A 43 -11.52 11.80 25.91
C GLU A 43 -10.05 11.47 25.67
N GLU A 44 -9.25 11.42 26.74
CA GLU A 44 -7.84 11.02 26.69
C GLU A 44 -7.71 9.57 26.21
N TYR A 45 -8.53 8.65 26.73
CA TYR A 45 -8.56 7.26 26.30
C TYR A 45 -8.86 7.12 24.81
N ASN A 46 -9.90 7.82 24.32
CA ASN A 46 -10.28 7.78 22.91
C ASN A 46 -9.20 8.39 22.00
N TYR A 47 -8.56 9.48 22.44
CA TYR A 47 -7.46 10.11 21.73
C TYR A 47 -6.24 9.18 21.59
N ASN A 48 -5.84 8.52 22.68
CA ASN A 48 -4.73 7.57 22.68
C ASN A 48 -5.02 6.36 21.77
N ASN A 49 -6.24 5.80 21.84
CA ASN A 49 -6.69 4.74 20.94
C ASN A 49 -6.65 5.17 19.47
N GLN A 50 -7.03 6.42 19.18
CA GLN A 50 -7.00 6.97 17.84
C GLN A 50 -5.57 7.04 17.30
N ILE A 51 -4.60 7.52 18.10
CA ILE A 51 -3.19 7.57 17.73
C ILE A 51 -2.64 6.16 17.50
N GLU A 52 -2.87 5.24 18.44
CA GLU A 52 -2.40 3.85 18.33
C GLU A 52 -2.92 3.20 17.04
N LEU A 53 -4.20 3.38 16.74
CA LEU A 53 -4.80 2.82 15.53
C LEU A 53 -4.25 3.46 14.25
N GLN A 54 -3.95 4.77 14.26
CA GLN A 54 -3.27 5.41 13.13
C GLN A 54 -1.88 4.83 12.90
N GLU A 55 -1.09 4.62 13.96
CA GLU A 55 0.24 4.01 13.85
C GLU A 55 0.17 2.57 13.35
N ARG A 56 -0.79 1.78 13.84
CA ARG A 56 -1.04 0.43 13.31
C ARG A 56 -1.34 0.46 11.81
N ILE A 57 -2.22 1.36 11.36
CA ILE A 57 -2.56 1.51 9.93
C ILE A 57 -1.34 1.93 9.10
N LYS A 58 -0.49 2.84 9.61
CA LYS A 58 0.74 3.26 8.93
C LYS A 58 1.68 2.10 8.67
N ASN A 59 1.76 1.15 9.60
CA ASN A 59 2.62 -0.03 9.53
C ASN A 59 2.04 -1.19 8.72
N LEU A 60 0.77 -1.13 8.29
CA LEU A 60 0.17 -2.18 7.46
C LEU A 60 0.85 -2.28 6.08
N ASN A 61 1.08 -3.51 5.63
CA ASN A 61 1.55 -3.82 4.28
C ASN A 61 0.37 -3.88 3.28
N ILE A 62 -0.28 -2.74 3.09
CA ILE A 62 -1.44 -2.57 2.19
C ILE A 62 -1.20 -1.39 1.22
N PRO A 63 -1.92 -1.33 0.09
CA PRO A 63 -1.82 -0.23 -0.86
C PRO A 63 -2.07 1.13 -0.20
N PHE A 64 -1.33 2.15 -0.67
CA PHE A 64 -1.43 3.51 -0.13
C PHE A 64 -2.86 4.07 -0.14
N LYS A 65 -3.63 3.79 -1.18
CA LYS A 65 -5.04 4.23 -1.31
C LYS A 65 -5.93 3.67 -0.19
N GLU A 66 -5.75 2.39 0.16
CA GLU A 66 -6.50 1.76 1.26
C GLU A 66 -6.04 2.26 2.62
N LYS A 67 -4.72 2.40 2.82
CA LYS A 67 -4.13 3.00 4.02
C LYS A 67 -4.69 4.39 4.27
N LEU A 68 -4.74 5.24 3.25
CA LEU A 68 -5.29 6.58 3.31
C LEU A 68 -6.79 6.59 3.66
N ALA A 69 -7.57 5.66 3.09
CA ALA A 69 -8.99 5.53 3.41
C ALA A 69 -9.22 5.17 4.88
N LEU A 70 -8.46 4.21 5.42
CA LEU A 70 -8.51 3.83 6.83
C LEU A 70 -8.09 4.97 7.75
N LEU A 71 -7.00 5.68 7.44
CA LEU A 71 -6.55 6.84 8.22
C LEU A 71 -7.62 7.95 8.28
N ARG A 72 -8.32 8.23 7.17
CA ARG A 72 -9.44 9.19 7.15
C ARG A 72 -10.60 8.76 8.03
N LYS A 73 -10.95 7.46 8.02
CA LYS A 73 -11.97 6.91 8.93
C LYS A 73 -11.56 7.10 10.39
N VAL A 74 -10.31 6.87 10.75
CA VAL A 74 -9.83 7.02 12.12
C VAL A 74 -9.80 8.50 12.56
N LYS A 75 -9.33 9.42 11.71
CA LYS A 75 -9.26 10.86 12.03
C LYS A 75 -10.64 11.48 12.35
N SER A 76 -11.71 10.97 11.75
CA SER A 76 -13.06 11.53 11.84
C SER A 76 -13.90 11.02 13.03
N ARG A 77 -13.35 10.17 13.91
CA ARG A 77 -14.11 9.50 14.98
C ARG A 77 -13.48 9.73 16.36
N GLN A 78 -14.32 9.90 17.37
CA GLN A 78 -13.94 10.10 18.79
C GLN A 78 -14.69 9.15 19.73
N ASP A 79 -15.43 8.19 19.18
CA ASP A 79 -16.26 7.23 19.93
C ASP A 79 -15.51 5.89 20.07
N SER A 80 -15.42 5.38 21.30
CA SER A 80 -14.69 4.14 21.62
C SER A 80 -15.21 2.93 20.86
N TYR A 81 -16.53 2.77 20.74
CA TYR A 81 -17.14 1.63 20.05
C TYR A 81 -16.83 1.67 18.55
N VAL A 82 -16.84 2.86 17.95
CA VAL A 82 -16.47 3.05 16.56
C VAL A 82 -14.98 2.77 16.34
N LEU A 83 -14.11 3.20 17.26
CA LEU A 83 -12.67 2.92 17.20
C LEU A 83 -12.38 1.41 17.32
N ASP A 84 -13.09 0.69 18.21
CA ASP A 84 -12.97 -0.77 18.34
C ASP A 84 -13.43 -1.51 17.09
N THR A 85 -14.51 -1.05 16.46
CA THR A 85 -15.00 -1.60 15.20
C THR A 85 -13.98 -1.39 14.09
N LEU A 86 -13.37 -0.19 14.01
CA LEU A 86 -12.30 0.09 13.06
C LEU A 86 -11.05 -0.75 13.32
N ARG A 87 -10.72 -1.03 14.60
CA ARG A 87 -9.60 -1.92 14.95
C ARG A 87 -9.81 -3.31 14.35
N LYS A 88 -11.01 -3.88 14.48
CA LYS A 88 -11.36 -5.17 13.84
C LYS A 88 -11.29 -5.10 12.31
N GLU A 89 -11.73 -3.99 11.70
CA GLU A 89 -11.60 -3.79 10.25
C GLU A 89 -10.12 -3.81 9.81
N VAL A 90 -9.25 -3.11 10.53
CA VAL A 90 -7.80 -3.06 10.31
C VAL A 90 -7.16 -4.44 10.48
N GLU A 91 -7.52 -5.18 11.52
CA GLU A 91 -7.03 -6.55 11.77
C GLU A 91 -7.45 -7.52 10.65
N ASN A 92 -8.72 -7.47 10.25
CA ASN A 92 -9.23 -8.28 9.14
C ASN A 92 -8.50 -7.96 7.83
N LYS A 93 -8.26 -6.67 7.54
CA LYS A 93 -7.50 -6.25 6.36
C LYS A 93 -6.06 -6.74 6.40
N ASN A 94 -5.42 -6.68 7.56
CA ASN A 94 -4.08 -7.22 7.72
C ASN A 94 -4.03 -8.74 7.46
N SER A 95 -5.00 -9.49 7.98
CA SER A 95 -5.11 -10.93 7.73
C SER A 95 -5.31 -11.23 6.25
N GLU A 96 -6.24 -10.51 5.60
CA GLU A 96 -6.54 -10.69 4.17
C GLU A 96 -5.30 -10.46 3.29
N TYR A 97 -4.54 -9.40 3.56
CA TYR A 97 -3.32 -9.09 2.82
C TYR A 97 -2.17 -10.05 3.14
N SER A 98 -2.06 -10.52 4.38
CA SER A 98 -1.07 -11.53 4.76
C SER A 98 -1.33 -12.87 4.05
N GLU A 99 -2.60 -13.31 3.99
CA GLU A 99 -3.00 -14.50 3.23
C GLU A 99 -2.65 -14.36 1.74
N LEU A 100 -2.97 -13.20 1.14
CA LEU A 100 -2.63 -12.94 -0.25
C LEU A 100 -1.12 -13.00 -0.49
N GLU A 101 -0.32 -12.35 0.36
CA GLU A 101 1.15 -12.37 0.25
C GLU A 101 1.71 -13.79 0.34
N GLN A 102 1.18 -14.62 1.24
CA GLN A 102 1.54 -16.04 1.33
C GLN A 102 1.19 -16.80 0.04
N GLU A 103 0.02 -16.55 -0.55
CA GLU A 103 -0.36 -17.14 -1.84
C GLU A 103 0.56 -16.70 -2.98
N TYR A 104 0.96 -15.43 -3.03
CA TYR A 104 1.94 -14.91 -3.99
C TYR A 104 3.28 -15.65 -3.87
N GLN A 105 3.81 -15.76 -2.64
CA GLN A 105 5.08 -16.42 -2.38
C GLN A 105 5.01 -17.91 -2.73
N ARG A 106 3.89 -18.57 -2.42
CA ARG A 106 3.66 -19.98 -2.78
C ARG A 106 3.67 -20.17 -4.30
N ILE A 107 2.94 -19.34 -5.06
CA ILE A 107 2.91 -19.45 -6.52
C ILE A 107 4.27 -19.14 -7.14
N SER A 108 4.97 -18.10 -6.64
CA SER A 108 6.34 -17.79 -7.07
C SER A 108 7.29 -18.98 -6.86
N ALA A 109 7.23 -19.61 -5.68
CA ALA A 109 8.02 -20.81 -5.39
C ALA A 109 7.66 -21.99 -6.33
N LEU A 110 6.37 -22.17 -6.64
CA LEU A 110 5.94 -23.18 -7.62
C LEU A 110 6.47 -22.90 -9.02
N ILE A 111 6.48 -21.64 -9.47
CA ILE A 111 7.07 -21.24 -10.75
C ILE A 111 8.57 -21.57 -10.76
N ASN A 112 9.30 -21.20 -9.71
CA ASN A 112 10.73 -21.49 -9.58
C ASN A 112 11.03 -22.99 -9.60
N ALA A 113 10.22 -23.79 -8.92
CA ALA A 113 10.40 -25.24 -8.84
C ALA A 113 10.03 -25.96 -10.14
N LYS A 114 8.93 -25.54 -10.79
CA LYS A 114 8.42 -26.18 -12.00
C LYS A 114 9.07 -25.67 -13.26
N PHE A 115 9.57 -24.44 -13.30
CA PHE A 115 10.21 -23.85 -14.47
C PHE A 115 11.49 -23.11 -14.03
N PRO A 116 12.53 -23.82 -13.57
CA PRO A 116 13.78 -23.18 -13.16
C PRO A 116 14.46 -22.48 -14.34
N GLN A 117 15.00 -21.28 -14.08
CA GLN A 117 15.81 -20.56 -15.05
C GLN A 117 17.08 -21.37 -15.39
N GLY A 118 17.54 -21.30 -16.64
CA GLY A 118 18.77 -21.97 -17.07
C GLY A 118 18.67 -23.47 -17.39
N LYS A 119 17.53 -24.14 -17.13
CA LYS A 119 17.35 -25.56 -17.54
C LYS A 119 17.16 -25.72 -19.05
N SER A 120 16.37 -24.83 -19.67
CA SER A 120 16.20 -24.76 -21.13
C SER A 120 15.67 -23.38 -21.53
N SER A 121 15.86 -23.00 -22.81
CA SER A 121 15.32 -21.74 -23.35
C SER A 121 13.79 -21.64 -23.19
N LEU A 122 13.09 -22.77 -23.37
CA LEU A 122 11.63 -22.81 -23.20
C LEU A 122 11.23 -22.68 -21.72
N ALA A 123 11.91 -23.36 -20.79
CA ALA A 123 11.65 -23.23 -19.36
C ALA A 123 11.88 -21.79 -18.87
N GLU A 124 12.95 -21.13 -19.35
CA GLU A 124 13.24 -19.74 -19.01
C GLU A 124 12.19 -18.77 -19.56
N LYS A 125 11.70 -19.00 -20.79
CA LYS A 125 10.61 -18.21 -21.37
C LYS A 125 9.32 -18.34 -20.55
N LEU A 126 8.93 -19.57 -20.20
CA LEU A 126 7.73 -19.84 -19.40
C LEU A 126 7.84 -19.26 -17.99
N HIS A 127 9.02 -19.35 -17.39
CA HIS A 127 9.29 -18.73 -16.09
C HIS A 127 9.04 -17.22 -16.14
N LYS A 128 9.64 -16.51 -17.11
CA LYS A 128 9.50 -15.05 -17.25
C LYS A 128 8.04 -14.66 -17.48
N GLU A 129 7.32 -15.40 -18.32
CA GLU A 129 5.89 -15.17 -18.57
C GLU A 129 5.05 -15.33 -17.29
N LEU A 130 5.25 -16.42 -16.55
CA LEU A 130 4.47 -16.70 -15.33
C LEU A 130 4.78 -15.72 -14.20
N ILE A 131 6.03 -15.28 -14.06
CA ILE A 131 6.41 -14.25 -13.10
C ILE A 131 5.82 -12.89 -13.49
N TRP A 132 5.85 -12.55 -14.79
CA TRP A 132 5.20 -11.34 -15.28
C TRP A 132 3.69 -11.34 -14.99
N ASP A 133 3.01 -12.46 -15.25
CA ASP A 133 1.60 -12.62 -14.91
C ASP A 133 1.36 -12.49 -13.40
N LEU A 134 2.22 -13.12 -12.56
CA LEU A 134 2.13 -13.05 -11.10
C LEU A 134 2.27 -11.62 -10.59
N ASP A 135 3.26 -10.87 -11.08
CA ASP A 135 3.45 -9.47 -10.69
C ASP A 135 2.32 -8.58 -11.22
N GLY A 136 1.78 -8.89 -12.40
CA GLY A 136 0.59 -8.25 -12.96
C GLY A 136 -0.63 -8.35 -12.03
N VAL A 137 -0.80 -9.46 -11.30
CA VAL A 137 -1.90 -9.63 -10.35
C VAL A 137 -1.91 -8.53 -9.28
N LYS A 138 -0.74 -8.02 -8.85
CA LYS A 138 -0.67 -6.95 -7.84
C LYS A 138 -1.34 -5.65 -8.31
N TYR A 139 -1.36 -5.41 -9.61
CA TYR A 139 -1.87 -4.17 -10.22
C TYR A 139 -3.26 -4.30 -10.85
N ASP A 140 -3.77 -5.52 -11.02
CA ASP A 140 -5.09 -5.74 -11.64
C ASP A 140 -6.25 -5.21 -10.79
N GLU A 141 -6.97 -4.20 -11.26
CA GLU A 141 -8.14 -3.62 -10.58
C GLU A 141 -9.47 -4.30 -10.98
N GLY A 142 -9.48 -5.17 -12.00
CA GLY A 142 -10.70 -5.70 -12.61
C GLY A 142 -11.20 -7.04 -12.03
N ILE A 143 -10.35 -7.78 -11.34
CA ILE A 143 -10.67 -9.11 -10.79
C ILE A 143 -10.15 -9.19 -9.35
N SER A 144 -10.85 -9.93 -8.48
CA SER A 144 -10.33 -10.26 -7.14
C SER A 144 -8.95 -10.91 -7.23
N LYS A 145 -8.01 -10.42 -6.42
CA LYS A 145 -6.62 -10.93 -6.39
C LYS A 145 -6.57 -12.44 -6.20
N ARG A 146 -7.38 -12.99 -5.28
CA ARG A 146 -7.48 -14.45 -5.06
C ARG A 146 -7.92 -15.20 -6.33
N THR A 147 -8.89 -14.66 -7.06
CA THR A 147 -9.36 -15.28 -8.31
C THR A 147 -8.29 -15.26 -9.40
N ALA A 148 -7.55 -14.16 -9.52
CA ALA A 148 -6.45 -14.05 -10.47
C ALA A 148 -5.29 -15.01 -10.12
N LEU A 149 -4.91 -15.12 -8.84
CA LEU A 149 -3.93 -16.11 -8.36
C LEU A 149 -4.36 -17.54 -8.66
N LYS A 150 -5.64 -17.88 -8.43
CA LYS A 150 -6.19 -19.21 -8.74
C LYS A 150 -6.15 -19.52 -10.25
N LYS A 151 -6.44 -18.53 -11.11
CA LYS A 151 -6.32 -18.69 -12.57
C LYS A 151 -4.87 -18.93 -12.98
N LEU A 152 -3.94 -18.18 -12.40
CA LEU A 152 -2.51 -18.34 -12.67
C LEU A 152 -1.99 -19.72 -12.22
N GLU A 153 -2.45 -20.22 -11.08
CA GLU A 153 -2.15 -21.59 -10.64
C GLU A 153 -2.71 -22.65 -11.61
N GLY A 154 -3.92 -22.44 -12.15
CA GLY A 154 -4.48 -23.27 -13.22
C GLY A 154 -3.57 -23.30 -14.45
N LYS A 155 -3.15 -22.12 -14.93
CA LYS A 155 -2.22 -21.97 -16.06
C LYS A 155 -0.87 -22.67 -15.81
N LEU A 156 -0.29 -22.49 -14.61
CA LEU A 156 0.94 -23.17 -14.20
C LEU A 156 0.79 -24.70 -14.25
N ASN A 157 -0.34 -25.23 -13.77
CA ASN A 157 -0.61 -26.67 -13.79
C ASN A 157 -0.77 -27.21 -15.22
N GLU A 158 -1.44 -26.47 -16.10
CA GLU A 158 -1.57 -26.83 -17.52
C GLU A 158 -0.22 -26.85 -18.22
N TYR A 159 0.61 -25.82 -18.02
CA TYR A 159 1.96 -25.78 -18.57
C TYR A 159 2.82 -26.91 -18.03
N THR A 160 2.74 -27.20 -16.73
CA THR A 160 3.50 -28.30 -16.11
C THR A 160 3.13 -29.65 -16.73
N LYS A 161 1.84 -29.89 -17.01
CA LYS A 161 1.38 -31.11 -17.69
C LYS A 161 1.83 -31.17 -19.14
N LYS A 162 1.64 -30.07 -19.88
CA LYS A 162 1.96 -29.98 -21.32
C LYS A 162 3.45 -30.11 -21.59
N TYR A 163 4.27 -29.54 -20.72
CA TYR A 163 5.72 -29.49 -20.85
C TYR A 163 6.42 -30.44 -19.88
N SER A 164 5.74 -31.48 -19.41
CA SER A 164 6.28 -32.47 -18.46
C SER A 164 7.57 -33.11 -18.96
N TYR A 165 7.69 -33.30 -20.29
CA TYR A 165 8.88 -33.84 -20.96
C TYR A 165 10.12 -32.93 -20.88
N LEU A 166 9.97 -31.66 -20.47
CA LEU A 166 11.10 -30.75 -20.23
C LEU A 166 11.70 -30.94 -18.83
N PHE A 167 11.07 -31.74 -17.96
CA PHE A 167 11.48 -31.93 -16.58
C PHE A 167 12.06 -33.30 -16.31
#